data_AF-A0A2L0F5M2-F1
#
_entry.id   AF-A0A2L0F5M2-F1
#
_cell.length_a   1.000
_cell.length_b   1.000
_cell.length_c   1.000
_cell.angle_alpha   90.00
_cell.angle_beta   90.00
_cell.angle_gamma   90.00
#
_symmetry.space_group_name_H-M   'P 1'
#
loop_
_entity.id
_entity.type
_entity.pdbx_description
1 polymer ?
#
loop_
_entity_poly.entity_id
_entity_poly.type
_entity_poly.pdbx_seq_one_letter_code
_entity_poly.pdbx_strand_id
1 'polypeptide(L)'
;MRAPECPKAALVEALHSGRSGPPEAAAVERHAAECAACAALARDIERIGEAVRAPREPATPLEHQRARLALLRRATELPPSRAPWGGARLALAGAALALAAALVWSGAGEALRPAEQPAIALRFQLPPRLAPDRGTTLRPSVDARFERETRAGLDVVTLTDGALDVTVRRLAAGERFIVRTTDAEVEVRGTVFRVEAERGHIRGVSVSEGKVEVRYAGLSTMILSGGSWRATGGAGAAALPGVVFLPAPGGSAAPSPGAEPSAPAAQGQGAPPAAAVERKRAASGAASSSSPATRKFAEAMQSLARGDYTRSAEQLEAFSVAHPGDARADEADYLRAIALQRAGRTAEAAAAARRYLARRPKGAHRAEAKKIAGN
;
A
#
# COMPACT_ATOMS: atom_id res chain seq x y z
N MET A 1 33.78 -9.37 28.86
CA MET A 1 34.39 -9.13 27.53
C MET A 1 33.31 -9.41 26.50
N ARG A 2 32.94 -8.44 25.65
CA ARG A 2 31.97 -8.67 24.57
C ARG A 2 32.66 -9.51 23.50
N ALA A 3 32.02 -10.59 23.03
CA ALA A 3 32.54 -11.32 21.89
C ALA A 3 32.63 -10.37 20.67
N PRO A 4 33.66 -10.48 19.83
CA PRO A 4 33.77 -9.64 18.64
C PRO A 4 32.54 -9.85 17.75
N GLU A 5 31.87 -8.76 17.39
CA GLU A 5 30.70 -8.77 16.52
C GLU A 5 31.13 -9.16 15.10
N CYS A 6 30.53 -10.21 14.55
CA CYS A 6 30.80 -10.61 13.16
C CYS A 6 30.17 -9.59 12.21
N PRO A 7 30.89 -9.06 11.21
CA PRO A 7 30.35 -8.08 10.26
C PRO A 7 29.19 -8.64 9.42
N LYS A 8 29.02 -9.97 9.35
CA LYS A 8 27.93 -10.64 8.64
C LYS A 8 26.66 -10.83 9.48
N ALA A 9 26.63 -10.38 10.74
CA ALA A 9 25.45 -10.51 11.61
C ALA A 9 24.17 -9.92 10.98
N ALA A 10 24.26 -8.75 10.35
CA ALA A 10 23.11 -8.11 9.68
C ALA A 10 22.55 -8.95 8.51
N LEU A 11 23.38 -9.76 7.85
CA LEU A 11 22.94 -10.64 6.77
C LEU A 11 22.16 -11.85 7.28
N VAL A 12 22.46 -12.33 8.50
CA VAL A 12 21.68 -13.40 9.16
C VAL A 12 20.26 -12.90 9.47
N GLU A 13 20.10 -11.67 9.93
CA GLU A 13 18.79 -11.06 10.13
C GLU A 13 18.04 -10.85 8.81
N ALA A 14 18.74 -10.37 7.77
CA ALA A 14 18.18 -10.20 6.44
C ALA A 14 17.64 -11.52 5.87
N LEU A 15 18.41 -12.61 6.00
CA LEU A 15 18.01 -13.96 5.62
C LEU A 15 16.71 -14.37 6.33
N HIS A 16 16.63 -14.24 7.66
CA HIS A 16 15.45 -14.65 8.41
C HIS A 16 14.20 -13.81 8.08
N SER A 17 14.39 -12.54 7.73
CA SER A 17 13.30 -11.66 7.29
C SER A 17 12.87 -11.82 5.83
N GLY A 18 13.47 -12.74 5.09
CA GLY A 18 13.18 -12.99 3.67
C GLY A 18 13.65 -11.87 2.72
N ARG A 19 14.57 -11.00 3.18
CA ARG A 19 15.11 -9.89 2.36
C ARG A 19 16.30 -10.28 1.51
N SER A 20 16.90 -11.45 1.75
CA SER A 20 18.06 -11.94 1.02
C SER A 20 17.64 -12.79 -0.18
N GLY A 21 18.31 -12.59 -1.31
CA GLY A 21 18.10 -13.43 -2.49
C GLY A 21 18.67 -14.84 -2.32
N PRO A 22 18.29 -15.82 -3.16
CA PRO A 22 18.79 -17.20 -3.09
C PRO A 22 20.34 -17.35 -3.01
N PRO A 23 21.16 -16.61 -3.78
CA PRO A 23 22.62 -16.77 -3.69
C PRO A 23 23.21 -16.21 -2.39
N GLU A 24 22.61 -15.15 -1.87
CA GLU A 24 23.02 -14.52 -0.60
C GLU A 24 22.63 -15.40 0.59
N ALA A 25 21.44 -15.98 0.55
CA ALA A 25 20.98 -16.96 1.54
C ALA A 25 21.97 -18.13 1.67
N ALA A 26 22.35 -18.76 0.56
CA ALA A 26 23.32 -19.86 0.56
C ALA A 26 24.71 -19.42 1.07
N ALA A 27 25.13 -18.18 0.83
CA ALA A 27 26.40 -17.66 1.34
C ALA A 27 26.36 -17.40 2.85
N VAL A 28 25.23 -16.91 3.38
CA VAL A 28 25.00 -16.70 4.81
C VAL A 28 24.92 -18.04 5.55
N GLU A 29 24.23 -19.03 5.00
CA GLU A 29 24.13 -20.38 5.56
C GLU A 29 25.51 -21.05 5.68
N ARG A 30 26.34 -21.01 4.62
CA ARG A 30 27.73 -21.50 4.68
C ARG A 30 28.55 -20.77 5.74
N HIS A 31 28.42 -19.44 5.83
CA HIS A 31 29.14 -18.67 6.84
C HIS A 31 28.68 -19.00 8.27
N ALA A 32 27.38 -19.17 8.49
CA ALA A 32 26.84 -19.54 9.79
C ALA A 32 27.28 -20.94 10.24
N ALA A 33 27.57 -21.85 9.30
CA ALA A 33 28.15 -23.15 9.62
C ALA A 33 29.59 -23.05 10.18
N GLU A 34 30.35 -22.03 9.77
CA GLU A 34 31.76 -21.83 10.17
C GLU A 34 31.94 -20.79 11.29
N CYS A 35 31.00 -19.85 11.43
CA CYS A 35 31.08 -18.75 12.40
C CYS A 35 30.14 -18.97 13.59
N ALA A 36 30.71 -19.30 14.76
CA ALA A 36 29.95 -19.55 15.98
C ALA A 36 29.05 -18.38 16.42
N ALA A 37 29.46 -17.12 16.19
CA ALA A 37 28.67 -15.94 16.52
C ALA A 37 27.41 -15.83 15.64
N CYS A 38 27.54 -16.01 14.32
CA CYS A 38 26.40 -16.02 13.39
C CYS A 38 25.49 -17.23 13.61
N ALA A 39 26.05 -18.41 13.95
CA ALA A 39 25.27 -19.59 14.30
C ALA A 39 24.41 -19.37 15.57
N ALA A 40 24.99 -18.72 16.59
CA ALA A 40 24.27 -18.37 17.81
C ALA A 40 23.15 -17.37 17.53
N LEU A 41 23.43 -16.32 16.75
CA LEU A 41 22.42 -15.34 16.34
C LEU A 41 21.27 -15.99 15.57
N ALA A 42 21.56 -16.87 14.61
CA ALA A 42 20.53 -17.57 13.85
C ALA A 42 19.60 -18.39 14.75
N ARG A 43 20.17 -19.16 15.71
CA ARG A 43 19.38 -19.92 16.70
C ARG A 43 18.57 -19.02 17.62
N ASP A 44 19.11 -17.87 18.03
CA ASP A 44 18.39 -16.93 18.90
C ASP A 44 17.21 -16.29 18.17
N ILE A 45 17.37 -15.91 16.90
CA ILE A 45 16.28 -15.39 16.06
C ILE A 45 15.20 -16.47 15.88
N GLU A 46 15.59 -17.71 15.58
CA GLU A 46 14.65 -18.83 15.46
C GLU A 46 13.88 -19.08 16.77
N ARG A 47 14.58 -19.12 17.91
CA ARG A 47 13.97 -19.26 19.25
C ARG A 47 12.98 -18.14 19.54
N ILE A 48 13.31 -16.89 19.18
CA ILE A 48 12.40 -15.75 19.33
C ILE A 48 11.18 -15.94 18.41
N GLY A 49 11.39 -16.33 17.15
CA GLY A 49 10.33 -16.59 16.19
C GLY A 49 9.37 -17.69 16.65
N GLU A 50 9.90 -18.79 17.19
CA GLU A 50 9.11 -19.84 17.82
C GLU A 50 8.33 -19.33 19.03
N ALA A 51 8.98 -18.59 19.94
CA ALA A 51 8.32 -18.04 21.12
C ALA A 51 7.19 -17.05 20.77
N VAL A 52 7.29 -16.34 19.64
CA VAL A 52 6.26 -15.43 19.12
C VAL A 52 5.13 -16.19 18.43
N ARG A 53 5.44 -17.26 17.68
CA ARG A 53 4.45 -18.10 16.98
C ARG A 53 3.74 -19.11 17.88
N ALA A 54 4.35 -19.46 19.01
CA ALA A 54 3.76 -20.38 19.97
C ALA A 54 2.34 -19.90 20.33
N PRO A 55 1.34 -20.78 20.30
CA PRO A 55 -0.01 -20.44 20.72
C PRO A 55 0.04 -19.83 22.11
N ARG A 56 -0.40 -18.59 22.24
CA ARG A 56 -0.55 -17.93 23.53
C ARG A 56 -2.02 -17.93 23.87
N GLU A 57 -2.34 -18.34 25.08
CA GLU A 57 -3.67 -18.07 25.63
C GLU A 57 -3.95 -16.57 25.50
N PRO A 58 -5.14 -16.19 25.02
CA PRO A 58 -5.48 -14.79 24.84
C PRO A 58 -5.40 -14.10 26.21
N ALA A 59 -4.48 -13.14 26.33
CA ALA A 59 -4.31 -12.39 27.56
C ALA A 59 -5.65 -11.75 27.97
N THR A 60 -6.04 -11.95 29.22
CA THR A 60 -7.21 -11.31 29.79
C THR A 60 -7.04 -9.78 29.77
N PRO A 61 -8.13 -9.00 29.74
CA PRO A 61 -8.03 -7.53 29.78
C PRO A 61 -7.19 -7.01 30.97
N LEU A 62 -7.29 -7.68 32.12
CA LEU A 62 -6.53 -7.34 33.33
C LEU A 62 -5.02 -7.58 33.14
N GLU A 63 -4.64 -8.69 32.51
CA GLU A 63 -3.24 -8.98 32.19
C GLU A 63 -2.66 -7.97 31.20
N HIS A 64 -3.44 -7.55 30.20
CA HIS A 64 -3.02 -6.51 29.28
C HIS A 64 -2.80 -5.18 30.00
N GLN A 65 -3.68 -4.79 30.93
CA GLN A 65 -3.50 -3.58 31.73
C GLN A 65 -2.27 -3.66 32.66
N ARG A 66 -2.04 -4.82 33.30
CA ARG A 66 -0.84 -5.07 34.13
C ARG A 66 0.44 -5.01 33.29
N ALA A 67 0.46 -5.62 32.11
CA ALA A 67 1.59 -5.58 31.19
C ALA A 67 1.90 -4.15 30.72
N ARG A 68 0.86 -3.37 30.41
CA ARG A 68 1.00 -1.95 30.05
C ARG A 68 1.62 -1.13 31.19
N LEU A 69 1.14 -1.30 32.42
CA LEU A 69 1.70 -0.61 33.59
C LEU A 69 3.14 -1.03 33.88
N ALA A 70 3.47 -2.30 33.71
CA ALA A 70 4.84 -2.80 33.85
C ALA A 70 5.80 -2.16 32.84
N LEU A 71 5.38 -2.02 31.58
CA LEU A 71 6.17 -1.33 30.55
C LEU A 71 6.38 0.15 30.87
N LEU A 72 5.33 0.85 31.32
CA LEU A 72 5.43 2.26 31.70
C LEU A 72 6.36 2.47 32.90
N ARG A 73 6.28 1.61 33.92
CA ARG A 73 7.21 1.65 35.07
C ARG A 73 8.65 1.43 34.64
N ARG A 74 8.91 0.43 33.79
CA ARG A 74 10.26 0.16 33.29
C ARG A 74 10.83 1.32 32.47
N ALA A 75 9.98 2.00 31.70
CA ALA A 75 10.38 3.20 30.96
C ALA A 75 10.74 4.38 31.89
N THR A 76 10.07 4.51 33.03
CA THR A 76 10.39 5.53 34.05
C THR A 76 11.60 5.16 34.92
N GLU A 77 11.88 3.87 35.08
CA GLU A 77 13.02 3.36 35.87
C GLU A 77 14.34 3.36 35.10
N LEU A 78 14.32 3.57 33.77
CA LEU A 78 15.55 3.72 33.00
C LEU A 78 16.30 4.93 33.56
N PRO A 79 17.51 4.74 34.13
CA PRO A 79 18.28 5.85 34.67
C PRO A 79 18.47 6.85 33.53
N PRO A 80 18.27 8.16 33.78
CA PRO A 80 18.50 9.17 32.75
C PRO A 80 19.89 8.92 32.20
N SER A 81 19.97 8.68 30.88
CA SER A 81 21.25 8.46 30.24
C SER A 81 22.09 9.68 30.58
N ARG A 82 23.17 9.46 31.36
CA ARG A 82 24.13 10.50 31.67
C ARG A 82 24.88 10.79 30.38
N ALA A 83 24.23 11.50 29.46
CA ALA A 83 24.89 12.09 28.32
C ALA A 83 25.97 13.02 28.90
N PRO A 84 27.26 12.87 28.49
CA PRO A 84 28.34 13.72 28.95
C PRO A 84 28.17 15.12 28.36
N TRP A 85 27.23 15.90 28.89
CA TRP A 85 26.89 17.27 28.49
C TRP A 85 27.47 18.32 29.48
N GLY A 86 28.49 17.94 30.25
CA GLY A 86 29.04 18.75 31.34
C GLY A 86 29.87 19.98 30.96
N GLY A 87 30.25 20.17 29.69
CA GLY A 87 31.12 21.29 29.27
C GLY A 87 30.44 22.43 28.51
N ALA A 88 29.42 22.14 27.69
CA ALA A 88 28.97 23.09 26.68
C ALA A 88 27.97 24.15 27.18
N ARG A 89 27.26 23.90 28.29
CA ARG A 89 26.22 24.83 28.78
C ARG A 89 26.76 26.03 29.54
N LEU A 90 27.93 25.90 30.18
CA LEU A 90 28.56 27.05 30.86
C LEU A 90 29.07 28.10 29.86
N ALA A 91 29.50 27.68 28.67
CA ALA A 91 29.95 28.61 27.63
C ALA A 91 28.80 29.43 27.01
N LEU A 92 27.61 28.85 26.84
CA LEU A 92 26.47 29.55 26.24
C LEU A 92 25.76 30.53 27.21
N ALA A 93 25.76 30.24 28.51
CA ALA A 93 25.23 31.17 29.51
C ALA A 93 26.08 32.46 29.63
N GLY A 94 27.40 32.34 29.48
CA GLY A 94 28.30 33.51 29.47
C GLY A 94 28.09 34.43 28.27
N ALA A 95 27.84 33.86 27.08
CA ALA A 95 27.64 34.64 25.85
C ALA A 95 26.34 35.47 25.89
N ALA A 96 25.26 34.96 26.50
CA ALA A 96 24.00 35.68 26.61
C ALA A 96 24.08 36.88 27.57
N LEU A 97 24.81 36.76 28.68
CA LEU A 97 25.03 37.84 29.64
C LEU A 97 25.92 38.96 29.05
N ALA A 98 26.92 38.62 28.24
CA ALA A 98 27.77 39.61 27.57
C ALA A 98 27.00 40.44 26.52
N LEU A 99 26.08 39.82 25.78
CA LEU A 99 25.22 40.51 24.80
C LEU A 99 24.21 41.46 25.47
N ALA A 100 23.66 41.08 26.62
CA ALA A 100 22.77 41.97 27.38
C ALA A 100 23.50 43.20 27.95
N ALA A 101 24.74 43.03 28.43
CA ALA A 101 25.55 44.15 28.92
C ALA A 101 25.98 45.11 27.80
N ALA A 102 26.29 44.59 26.62
CA ALA A 102 26.66 45.41 25.45
C ALA A 102 25.50 46.30 24.96
N LEU A 103 24.26 45.81 24.99
CA LEU A 103 23.06 46.56 24.57
C LEU A 103 22.70 47.72 25.52
N VAL A 104 23.04 47.61 26.81
CA VAL A 104 22.82 48.67 27.81
C VAL A 104 23.82 49.82 27.64
N TRP A 105 25.06 49.53 27.22
CA TRP A 105 26.10 50.57 27.12
C TRP A 105 26.02 51.39 25.82
N SER A 106 25.41 50.86 24.76
CA SER A 106 25.33 51.51 23.44
C SER A 106 24.22 52.58 23.30
N GLY A 107 23.60 53.04 24.39
CA GLY A 107 22.79 54.27 24.35
C GLY A 107 21.51 54.22 23.50
N ALA A 108 20.98 53.05 23.18
CA ALA A 108 19.69 52.90 22.50
C ALA A 108 18.50 52.93 23.49
N GLY A 109 18.58 53.83 24.48
CA GLY A 109 17.66 53.91 25.62
C GLY A 109 16.39 54.74 25.40
N GLU A 110 16.12 55.21 24.18
CA GLU A 110 15.11 56.26 23.95
C GLU A 110 13.96 55.86 23.00
N ALA A 111 13.65 54.57 22.90
CA ALA A 111 12.51 54.09 22.10
C ALA A 111 11.63 53.03 22.78
N LEU A 112 11.75 52.81 24.10
CA LEU A 112 10.81 51.98 24.86
C LEU A 112 9.70 52.85 25.45
N ARG A 113 8.86 53.39 24.55
CA ARG A 113 7.52 53.85 24.96
C ARG A 113 6.75 52.63 25.50
N PRO A 114 6.03 52.77 26.64
CA PRO A 114 5.14 51.72 27.11
C PRO A 114 4.05 51.53 26.07
N ALA A 115 4.16 50.47 25.26
CA ALA A 115 3.07 50.04 24.41
C ALA A 115 1.90 49.67 25.32
N GLU A 116 0.78 50.35 25.10
CA GLU A 116 -0.50 50.08 25.73
C GLU A 116 -0.74 48.58 25.82
N GLN A 117 -1.04 48.13 27.04
CA GLN A 117 -1.42 46.74 27.29
C GLN A 117 -2.57 46.38 26.34
N PRO A 118 -2.38 45.43 25.40
CA PRO A 118 -3.51 44.95 24.65
C PRO A 118 -4.42 44.27 25.67
N ALA A 119 -5.62 44.82 25.84
CA ALA A 119 -6.68 44.18 26.57
C ALA A 119 -6.76 42.73 26.07
N ILE A 120 -6.39 41.79 26.95
CA ILE A 120 -6.55 40.36 26.73
C ILE A 120 -8.06 40.14 26.70
N ALA A 121 -8.65 40.34 25.53
CA ALA A 121 -9.97 39.87 25.23
C ALA A 121 -9.89 38.35 25.35
N LEU A 122 -10.37 37.84 26.48
CA LEU A 122 -10.78 36.45 26.66
C LEU A 122 -11.82 36.14 25.59
N ARG A 123 -11.34 35.87 24.37
CA ARG A 123 -12.09 35.18 23.35
C ARG A 123 -12.32 33.79 23.92
N PHE A 124 -13.48 33.63 24.56
CA PHE A 124 -14.11 32.33 24.72
C PHE A 124 -14.22 31.72 23.33
N GLN A 125 -13.19 30.97 22.92
CA GLN A 125 -13.27 30.07 21.80
C GLN A 125 -14.36 29.07 22.20
N LEU A 126 -15.54 29.22 21.58
CA LEU A 126 -16.56 28.19 21.66
C LEU A 126 -15.86 26.86 21.35
N PRO A 127 -16.06 25.82 22.19
CA PRO A 127 -15.46 24.52 21.95
C PRO A 127 -15.77 24.12 20.51
N PRO A 128 -14.77 23.67 19.73
CA PRO A 128 -14.99 23.29 18.34
C PRO A 128 -16.16 22.32 18.32
N ARG A 129 -17.22 22.67 17.57
CA ARG A 129 -18.34 21.77 17.33
C ARG A 129 -17.73 20.46 16.84
N LEU A 130 -17.83 19.42 17.65
CA LEU A 130 -17.44 18.05 17.29
C LEU A 130 -18.11 17.75 15.96
N ALA A 131 -17.31 17.78 14.89
CA ALA A 131 -17.78 17.36 13.58
C ALA A 131 -18.30 15.92 13.78
N PRO A 132 -19.51 15.59 13.30
CA PRO A 132 -20.06 14.25 13.45
C PRO A 132 -19.02 13.25 12.97
N ASP A 133 -18.67 12.33 13.87
CA ASP A 133 -17.63 11.33 13.66
C ASP A 133 -18.00 10.55 12.41
N ARG A 134 -17.28 10.80 11.31
CA ARG A 134 -17.53 10.15 10.02
C ARG A 134 -17.03 8.72 10.14
N GLY A 135 -17.89 7.85 10.65
CA GLY A 135 -17.61 6.43 10.82
C GLY A 135 -17.28 5.74 9.49
N THR A 136 -16.69 4.56 9.58
CA THR A 136 -16.40 3.70 8.43
C THR A 136 -17.67 3.46 7.60
N THR A 137 -17.61 3.81 6.32
CA THR A 137 -18.73 3.66 5.38
C THR A 137 -18.52 2.42 4.54
N LEU A 138 -19.55 1.56 4.47
CA LEU A 138 -19.58 0.35 3.66
C LEU A 138 -20.65 0.51 2.57
N ARG A 139 -20.28 0.31 1.32
CA ARG A 139 -21.20 0.34 0.17
C ARG A 139 -21.21 -1.04 -0.48
N PRO A 140 -22.18 -1.91 -0.14
CA PRO A 140 -22.31 -3.22 -0.73
C PRO A 140 -22.75 -3.15 -2.19
N SER A 141 -22.26 -4.08 -3.03
CA SER A 141 -22.89 -4.40 -4.31
C SER A 141 -24.24 -5.11 -4.10
N VAL A 142 -25.03 -5.25 -5.17
CA VAL A 142 -26.39 -5.84 -5.13
C VAL A 142 -26.38 -7.28 -4.59
N ASP A 143 -25.30 -8.02 -4.81
CA ASP A 143 -25.10 -9.40 -4.44
C ASP A 143 -24.27 -9.59 -3.16
N ALA A 144 -23.86 -8.49 -2.50
CA ALA A 144 -22.96 -8.57 -1.37
C ALA A 144 -23.63 -9.18 -0.12
N ARG A 145 -22.99 -10.20 0.46
CA ARG A 145 -23.38 -10.83 1.72
C ARG A 145 -22.26 -10.69 2.73
N PHE A 146 -22.49 -9.90 3.77
CA PHE A 146 -21.48 -9.66 4.80
C PHE A 146 -22.11 -9.50 6.19
N GLU A 147 -21.31 -9.79 7.21
CA GLU A 147 -21.59 -9.49 8.60
C GLU A 147 -20.57 -8.50 9.14
N ARG A 148 -20.97 -7.62 10.05
CA ARG A 148 -20.08 -6.63 10.67
C ARG A 148 -20.12 -6.77 12.18
N GLU A 149 -18.94 -6.82 12.78
CA GLU A 149 -18.76 -6.89 14.22
C GLU A 149 -17.78 -5.81 14.68
N THR A 150 -18.23 -4.96 15.61
CA THR A 150 -17.40 -3.91 16.20
C THR A 150 -17.17 -4.20 17.68
N ARG A 151 -15.91 -4.37 18.09
CA ARG A 151 -15.51 -4.62 19.49
C ARG A 151 -14.23 -3.88 19.85
N ALA A 152 -14.28 -3.01 20.85
CA ALA A 152 -13.11 -2.43 21.52
C ALA A 152 -12.02 -1.88 20.56
N GLY A 153 -12.41 -1.14 19.52
CA GLY A 153 -11.48 -0.57 18.54
C GLY A 153 -11.13 -1.50 17.35
N LEU A 154 -11.64 -2.73 17.33
CA LEU A 154 -11.60 -3.62 16.19
C LEU A 154 -12.95 -3.62 15.47
N ASP A 155 -12.94 -3.35 14.17
CA ASP A 155 -14.11 -3.41 13.28
C ASP A 155 -13.84 -4.51 12.24
N VAL A 156 -14.53 -5.64 12.38
CA VAL A 156 -14.37 -6.81 11.51
C VAL A 156 -15.58 -6.92 10.60
N VAL A 157 -15.34 -6.99 9.29
CA VAL A 157 -16.35 -7.29 8.29
C VAL A 157 -16.07 -8.67 7.71
N THR A 158 -16.96 -9.64 7.95
CA THR A 158 -16.87 -10.96 7.33
C THR A 158 -17.63 -10.94 6.00
N LEU A 159 -16.93 -11.00 4.86
CA LEU A 159 -17.51 -10.97 3.52
C LEU A 159 -17.60 -12.39 2.96
N THR A 160 -18.81 -12.84 2.63
CA THR A 160 -19.07 -14.17 2.07
C THR A 160 -19.18 -14.14 0.56
N ASP A 161 -19.97 -13.22 0.00
CA ASP A 161 -20.19 -13.10 -1.44
C ASP A 161 -20.29 -11.64 -1.87
N GLY A 162 -20.00 -11.38 -3.14
CA GLY A 162 -20.15 -10.08 -3.80
C GLY A 162 -18.96 -9.13 -3.61
N ALA A 163 -19.22 -7.84 -3.77
CA ALA A 163 -18.22 -6.79 -3.68
C ALA A 163 -18.59 -5.74 -2.63
N LEU A 164 -17.59 -5.20 -1.94
CA LEU A 164 -17.76 -4.17 -0.93
C LEU A 164 -16.82 -2.99 -1.21
N ASP A 165 -17.38 -1.83 -1.48
CA ASP A 165 -16.65 -0.56 -1.55
C ASP A 165 -16.57 0.03 -0.13
N VAL A 166 -15.35 0.10 0.42
CA VAL A 166 -15.10 0.45 1.82
C VAL A 166 -14.36 1.78 1.89
N THR A 167 -14.86 2.70 2.72
CA THR A 167 -14.18 3.95 3.09
C THR A 167 -13.94 3.96 4.59
N VAL A 168 -12.70 3.69 4.99
CA VAL A 168 -12.27 3.66 6.40
C VAL A 168 -11.66 5.01 6.77
N ARG A 169 -12.13 5.61 7.86
CA ARG A 169 -11.48 6.82 8.40
C ARG A 169 -10.07 6.50 8.88
N ARG A 170 -9.27 7.55 9.09
CA ARG A 170 -7.98 7.36 9.76
C ARG A 170 -8.24 6.79 11.16
N LEU A 171 -7.73 5.60 11.39
CA LEU A 171 -7.88 4.88 12.65
C LEU A 171 -6.88 5.44 13.67
N ALA A 172 -7.32 5.58 14.92
CA ALA A 172 -6.47 5.96 16.04
C ALA A 172 -5.49 4.84 16.38
N ALA A 173 -4.50 5.15 17.23
CA ALA A 173 -3.58 4.12 17.71
C ALA A 173 -4.36 3.04 18.48
N GLY A 174 -4.21 1.78 18.06
CA GLY A 174 -4.92 0.63 18.64
C GLY A 174 -6.23 0.27 17.92
N GLU A 175 -6.75 1.14 17.06
CA GLU A 175 -7.91 0.80 16.22
C GLU A 175 -7.47 0.01 14.98
N ARG A 176 -8.28 -0.97 14.58
CA ARG A 176 -8.05 -1.82 13.40
C ARG A 176 -9.35 -2.06 12.65
N PHE A 177 -9.26 -2.07 11.33
CA PHE A 177 -10.35 -2.47 10.45
C PHE A 177 -9.90 -3.67 9.63
N ILE A 178 -10.67 -4.75 9.66
CA ILE A 178 -10.33 -6.01 8.99
C ILE A 178 -11.52 -6.46 8.16
N VAL A 179 -11.30 -6.77 6.88
CA VAL A 179 -12.24 -7.58 6.10
C VAL A 179 -11.75 -9.02 6.09
N ARG A 180 -12.57 -9.95 6.56
CA ARG A 180 -12.25 -11.37 6.63
C ARG A 180 -13.06 -12.15 5.60
N THR A 181 -12.39 -13.02 4.87
CA THR A 181 -12.97 -14.12 4.08
C THR A 181 -12.54 -15.44 4.71
N THR A 182 -13.01 -16.57 4.20
CA THR A 182 -12.63 -17.91 4.68
C THR A 182 -11.14 -18.18 4.53
N ASP A 183 -10.50 -17.61 3.50
CA ASP A 183 -9.12 -17.87 3.09
C ASP A 183 -8.18 -16.65 3.19
N ALA A 184 -8.71 -15.48 3.58
CA ALA A 184 -7.94 -14.25 3.61
C ALA A 184 -8.38 -13.25 4.69
N GLU A 185 -7.44 -12.40 5.08
CA GLU A 185 -7.68 -11.23 5.91
C GLU A 185 -7.12 -9.98 5.23
N VAL A 186 -7.91 -8.92 5.17
CA VAL A 186 -7.54 -7.64 4.59
C VAL A 186 -7.53 -6.59 5.69
N GLU A 187 -6.35 -6.18 6.14
CA GLU A 187 -6.18 -5.17 7.19
C GLU A 187 -5.85 -3.81 6.58
N VAL A 188 -6.52 -2.78 7.10
CA VAL A 188 -6.37 -1.42 6.60
C VAL A 188 -6.39 -0.37 7.71
N ARG A 189 -5.85 0.81 7.40
CA ARG A 189 -5.87 1.98 8.28
C ARG A 189 -6.05 3.27 7.47
N GLY A 190 -7.25 3.83 7.47
CA GLY A 190 -7.53 5.06 6.72
C GLY A 190 -7.39 4.89 5.22
N THR A 191 -8.27 4.10 4.62
CA THR A 191 -8.16 3.68 3.21
C THR A 191 -9.50 3.70 2.51
N VAL A 192 -9.44 3.90 1.21
CA VAL A 192 -10.56 3.63 0.29
C VAL A 192 -10.17 2.47 -0.61
N PHE A 193 -10.94 1.40 -0.56
CA PHE A 193 -10.64 0.18 -1.31
C PHE A 193 -11.92 -0.59 -1.61
N ARG A 194 -11.82 -1.49 -2.59
CA ARG A 194 -12.85 -2.44 -2.96
C ARG A 194 -12.31 -3.84 -2.75
N VAL A 195 -13.13 -4.69 -2.16
CA VAL A 195 -12.84 -6.11 -1.93
C VAL A 195 -13.94 -6.94 -2.56
N GLU A 196 -13.55 -8.02 -3.22
CA GLU A 196 -14.46 -8.94 -3.90
C GLU A 196 -14.24 -10.35 -3.35
N ALA A 197 -15.33 -11.04 -3.04
CA ALA A 197 -15.32 -12.42 -2.58
C ALA A 197 -16.42 -13.24 -3.27
N GLU A 198 -16.19 -14.54 -3.37
CA GLU A 198 -17.15 -15.49 -3.91
C GLU A 198 -17.10 -16.77 -3.09
N ARG A 199 -18.23 -17.22 -2.55
CA ARG A 199 -18.38 -18.41 -1.72
C ARG A 199 -17.40 -18.43 -0.54
N GLY A 200 -17.22 -17.27 0.08
CA GLY A 200 -16.30 -17.04 1.19
C GLY A 200 -14.83 -16.98 0.79
N HIS A 201 -14.48 -17.05 -0.50
CA HIS A 201 -13.09 -16.95 -0.96
C HIS A 201 -12.79 -15.59 -1.54
N ILE A 202 -11.66 -14.99 -1.18
CA ILE A 202 -11.26 -13.69 -1.74
C ILE A 202 -10.95 -13.85 -3.24
N ARG A 203 -11.50 -12.96 -4.07
CA ARG A 203 -11.25 -12.90 -5.52
C ARG A 203 -10.26 -11.80 -5.86
N GLY A 204 -10.41 -10.64 -5.24
CA GLY A 204 -9.49 -9.53 -5.46
C GLY A 204 -9.68 -8.37 -4.49
N VAL A 205 -8.67 -7.52 -4.46
CA VAL A 205 -8.64 -6.28 -3.69
C VAL A 205 -8.07 -5.19 -4.59
N SER A 206 -8.75 -4.06 -4.71
CA SER A 206 -8.23 -2.87 -5.41
C SER A 206 -8.26 -1.66 -4.49
N VAL A 207 -7.15 -0.93 -4.41
CA VAL A 207 -6.99 0.18 -3.48
C VAL A 207 -7.03 1.49 -4.25
N SER A 208 -8.00 2.35 -3.96
CA SER A 208 -8.03 3.69 -4.56
C SER A 208 -7.23 4.69 -3.73
N GLU A 209 -7.31 4.62 -2.40
CA GLU A 209 -6.59 5.52 -1.48
C GLU A 209 -5.98 4.75 -0.29
N GLY A 210 -4.74 5.12 0.07
CA GLY A 210 -4.03 4.58 1.21
C GLY A 210 -3.25 3.31 0.90
N LYS A 211 -3.14 2.42 1.89
CA LYS A 211 -2.41 1.14 1.78
C LYS A 211 -3.17 0.02 2.47
N VAL A 212 -3.17 -1.15 1.85
CA VAL A 212 -3.91 -2.32 2.32
C VAL A 212 -2.95 -3.49 2.47
N GLU A 213 -2.99 -4.17 3.60
CA GLU A 213 -2.28 -5.44 3.80
C GLU A 213 -3.25 -6.58 3.56
N VAL A 214 -2.92 -7.47 2.62
CA VAL A 214 -3.71 -8.68 2.33
C VAL A 214 -2.92 -9.89 2.79
N ARG A 215 -3.51 -10.68 3.69
CA ARG A 215 -3.00 -11.96 4.14
C ARG A 215 -3.81 -13.06 3.46
N TYR A 216 -3.18 -13.84 2.60
CA TYR A 216 -3.81 -14.90 1.83
C TYR A 216 -2.94 -16.16 1.87
N ALA A 217 -3.51 -17.29 2.28
CA ALA A 217 -2.78 -18.56 2.40
C ALA A 217 -1.46 -18.47 3.20
N GLY A 218 -1.43 -17.65 4.26
CA GLY A 218 -0.25 -17.41 5.09
C GLY A 218 0.78 -16.44 4.53
N LEU A 219 0.62 -15.97 3.28
CA LEU A 219 1.46 -14.93 2.68
C LEU A 219 0.85 -13.55 2.92
N SER A 220 1.67 -12.56 3.29
CA SER A 220 1.25 -11.16 3.43
C SER A 220 1.79 -10.34 2.26
N THR A 221 0.91 -9.56 1.61
CA THR A 221 1.28 -8.61 0.56
C THR A 221 0.71 -7.23 0.85
N MET A 222 1.51 -6.19 0.59
CA MET A 222 1.07 -4.81 0.74
C MET A 222 0.68 -4.21 -0.61
N ILE A 223 -0.55 -3.71 -0.71
CA ILE A 223 -1.09 -3.05 -1.89
C ILE A 223 -1.15 -1.57 -1.61
N LEU A 224 -0.46 -0.77 -2.43
CA LEU A 224 -0.49 0.69 -2.35
C LEU A 224 -1.66 1.25 -3.16
N SER A 225 -1.99 2.52 -2.95
CA SER A 225 -2.98 3.26 -3.74
C SER A 225 -2.74 3.13 -5.25
N GLY A 226 -3.81 2.86 -6.00
CA GLY A 226 -3.78 2.55 -7.43
C GLY A 226 -3.42 1.10 -7.76
N GLY A 227 -2.99 0.33 -6.76
CA GLY A 227 -2.67 -1.08 -6.90
C GLY A 227 -3.90 -1.97 -6.84
N SER A 228 -3.78 -3.16 -7.42
CA SER A 228 -4.75 -4.24 -7.25
C SER A 228 -4.03 -5.57 -7.04
N TRP A 229 -4.70 -6.46 -6.34
CA TRP A 229 -4.31 -7.83 -6.12
C TRP A 229 -5.48 -8.73 -6.50
N ARG A 230 -5.18 -9.88 -7.11
CA ARG A 230 -6.16 -10.93 -7.36
C ARG A 230 -5.64 -12.21 -6.76
N ALA A 231 -6.53 -12.96 -6.14
CA ALA A 231 -6.21 -14.34 -5.78
C ALA A 231 -5.88 -15.06 -7.08
N THR A 232 -4.66 -15.61 -7.16
CA THR A 232 -4.28 -16.46 -8.28
C THR A 232 -4.98 -17.79 -8.02
N GLY A 233 -6.28 -17.82 -8.31
CA GLY A 233 -7.14 -18.93 -7.95
C GLY A 233 -6.57 -20.22 -8.50
N GLY A 234 -6.37 -21.19 -7.61
CA GLY A 234 -6.14 -22.59 -7.92
C GLY A 234 -7.30 -23.20 -8.71
N ALA A 235 -7.40 -22.84 -10.00
CA ALA A 235 -7.98 -23.68 -11.04
C ALA A 235 -6.93 -24.68 -11.59
N GLY A 236 -5.92 -24.99 -10.78
CA GLY A 236 -5.04 -26.13 -10.93
C GLY A 236 -5.42 -27.22 -9.93
N ALA A 237 -6.70 -27.59 -9.88
CA ALA A 237 -6.99 -28.99 -9.59
C ALA A 237 -6.29 -29.75 -10.71
N ALA A 238 -5.21 -30.44 -10.34
CA ALA A 238 -4.39 -31.23 -11.23
C ALA A 238 -5.28 -32.12 -12.10
N ALA A 239 -5.50 -31.70 -13.35
CA ALA A 239 -5.57 -32.67 -14.43
C ALA A 239 -4.19 -33.33 -14.40
N LEU A 240 -4.15 -34.53 -13.81
CA LEU A 240 -3.03 -35.45 -13.99
C LEU A 240 -2.64 -35.39 -15.47
N PRO A 241 -1.36 -35.19 -15.82
CA PRO A 241 -0.95 -35.34 -17.21
C PRO A 241 -1.45 -36.71 -17.64
N GLY A 242 -2.33 -36.69 -18.65
CA GLY A 242 -2.93 -37.90 -19.19
C GLY A 242 -1.84 -38.92 -19.40
N VAL A 243 -1.98 -40.05 -18.71
CA VAL A 243 -1.37 -41.29 -19.17
C VAL A 243 -1.90 -41.46 -20.59
N VAL A 244 -1.04 -41.16 -21.56
CA VAL A 244 -1.26 -41.44 -22.96
C VAL A 244 -1.36 -42.97 -23.03
N PHE A 245 -2.57 -43.49 -23.13
CA PHE A 245 -2.78 -44.87 -23.53
C PHE A 245 -2.30 -44.97 -24.98
N LEU A 246 -1.11 -45.54 -25.17
CA LEU A 246 -0.65 -46.05 -26.45
C LEU A 246 -1.65 -47.11 -26.95
N PRO A 247 -2.23 -46.99 -28.15
CA PRO A 247 -2.95 -48.10 -28.75
C PRO A 247 -1.95 -49.21 -29.08
N ALA A 248 -2.17 -50.40 -28.53
CA ALA A 248 -1.44 -51.61 -28.87
C ALA A 248 -1.71 -52.02 -30.33
N PRO A 249 -0.70 -52.48 -31.09
CA PRO A 249 -0.91 -53.09 -32.39
C PRO A 249 -1.13 -54.61 -32.25
N GLY A 250 -2.12 -55.16 -32.97
CA GLY A 250 -2.10 -56.57 -33.38
C GLY A 250 -3.37 -57.39 -33.10
N GLY A 251 -3.93 -57.95 -34.17
CA GLY A 251 -4.97 -59.01 -34.19
C GLY A 251 -6.19 -58.59 -35.02
N SER A 252 -6.22 -58.72 -36.35
CA SER A 252 -6.29 -59.95 -37.16
C SER A 252 -7.48 -60.86 -36.83
N ALA A 253 -8.60 -60.70 -37.56
CA ALA A 253 -9.39 -61.77 -38.19
C ALA A 253 -10.64 -61.19 -38.90
N ALA A 254 -10.90 -61.70 -40.10
CA ALA A 254 -11.86 -61.28 -41.13
C ALA A 254 -13.27 -61.94 -40.97
N PRO A 255 -14.14 -62.06 -42.01
CA PRO A 255 -14.58 -61.18 -43.11
C PRO A 255 -16.14 -61.09 -43.26
N SER A 256 -16.67 -60.15 -44.06
CA SER A 256 -17.75 -60.39 -45.06
C SER A 256 -18.21 -59.13 -45.83
N PRO A 257 -18.84 -59.27 -47.02
CA PRO A 257 -18.42 -58.56 -48.25
C PRO A 257 -19.51 -57.67 -48.89
N GLY A 258 -19.14 -56.96 -49.97
CA GLY A 258 -20.06 -56.39 -50.98
C GLY A 258 -19.68 -54.98 -51.41
N ALA A 259 -18.82 -54.85 -52.44
CA ALA A 259 -19.18 -54.38 -53.79
C ALA A 259 -19.16 -52.83 -53.92
N GLU A 260 -18.59 -52.17 -54.93
CA GLU A 260 -17.68 -52.43 -56.05
C GLU A 260 -17.33 -51.01 -56.63
N PRO A 261 -16.70 -50.79 -57.81
CA PRO A 261 -15.45 -50.04 -57.89
C PRO A 261 -15.53 -48.71 -58.69
N SER A 262 -14.53 -47.83 -58.52
CA SER A 262 -14.01 -46.97 -59.61
C SER A 262 -12.59 -46.49 -59.31
N ALA A 263 -11.73 -46.67 -60.31
CA ALA A 263 -10.28 -46.44 -60.31
C ALA A 263 -9.93 -45.03 -60.90
N PRO A 264 -8.69 -44.72 -61.35
CA PRO A 264 -7.54 -44.36 -60.51
C PRO A 264 -6.81 -43.07 -61.00
N ALA A 265 -5.65 -42.78 -60.37
CA ALA A 265 -4.59 -41.81 -60.71
C ALA A 265 -4.80 -40.38 -60.16
N ALA A 266 -3.81 -39.66 -59.62
CA ALA A 266 -2.36 -39.78 -59.74
C ALA A 266 -1.63 -39.31 -58.46
N GLN A 267 -0.36 -39.70 -58.40
CA GLN A 267 0.64 -39.49 -57.36
C GLN A 267 0.93 -38.01 -57.08
N GLY A 268 1.30 -37.73 -55.82
CA GLY A 268 1.87 -36.46 -55.40
C GLY A 268 2.46 -36.57 -53.99
N GLN A 269 3.66 -37.14 -53.91
CA GLN A 269 4.52 -37.15 -52.71
C GLN A 269 4.85 -35.72 -52.27
N GLY A 270 4.81 -35.45 -50.96
CA GLY A 270 5.38 -34.22 -50.40
C GLY A 270 4.93 -33.91 -48.98
N ALA A 271 5.66 -34.42 -47.99
CA ALA A 271 5.72 -33.93 -46.62
C ALA A 271 7.20 -33.74 -46.25
N PRO A 272 7.58 -32.91 -45.24
CA PRO A 272 7.04 -31.65 -44.75
C PRO A 272 8.17 -30.56 -44.68
N PRO A 273 7.96 -29.35 -44.12
CA PRO A 273 8.07 -29.21 -42.66
C PRO A 273 7.01 -28.30 -42.03
N ALA A 274 6.36 -28.83 -41.01
CA ALA A 274 5.64 -28.07 -40.00
C ALA A 274 6.66 -27.37 -39.08
N ALA A 275 7.02 -26.13 -39.39
CA ALA A 275 7.82 -25.26 -38.53
C ALA A 275 7.58 -23.78 -38.87
N ALA A 276 6.35 -23.27 -38.71
CA ALA A 276 6.11 -21.83 -38.91
C ALA A 276 4.95 -21.20 -38.13
N VAL A 277 4.11 -21.95 -37.42
CA VAL A 277 2.94 -21.35 -36.72
C VAL A 277 3.17 -21.10 -35.23
N GLU A 278 4.30 -21.58 -34.67
CA GLU A 278 4.62 -21.48 -33.24
C GLU A 278 5.70 -20.44 -32.90
N ARG A 279 5.80 -19.36 -33.70
CA ARG A 279 6.61 -18.17 -33.36
C ARG A 279 5.81 -16.87 -33.18
N LYS A 280 4.49 -16.88 -33.38
CA LYS A 280 3.66 -15.68 -33.22
C LYS A 280 2.93 -15.54 -31.88
N ARG A 281 3.09 -16.51 -30.96
CA ARG A 281 2.51 -16.47 -29.60
C ARG A 281 3.53 -16.35 -28.45
N ALA A 282 4.82 -16.30 -28.75
CA ALA A 282 5.90 -16.15 -27.75
C ALA A 282 6.40 -14.69 -27.56
N ALA A 283 5.68 -13.69 -28.08
CA ALA A 283 6.05 -12.27 -27.97
C ALA A 283 4.97 -11.39 -27.32
N SER A 284 4.00 -11.98 -26.61
CA SER A 284 2.98 -11.23 -25.84
C SER A 284 3.19 -11.27 -24.33
N GLY A 285 4.36 -11.72 -23.86
CA GLY A 285 4.64 -11.90 -22.44
C GLY A 285 6.01 -11.38 -22.04
N ALA A 286 6.22 -10.06 -22.11
CA ALA A 286 7.23 -9.35 -21.33
C ALA A 286 7.10 -7.84 -21.60
N ALA A 287 6.88 -7.06 -20.54
CA ALA A 287 6.74 -5.60 -20.53
C ALA A 287 5.55 -5.05 -21.33
N SER A 288 4.39 -4.96 -20.66
CA SER A 288 3.39 -3.95 -20.99
C SER A 288 4.06 -2.58 -20.91
N SER A 289 4.59 -2.08 -22.02
CA SER A 289 5.11 -0.73 -22.15
C SER A 289 3.94 0.21 -21.87
N SER A 290 3.92 0.76 -20.66
CA SER A 290 2.91 1.73 -20.25
C SER A 290 2.83 2.82 -21.33
N SER A 291 1.65 3.01 -21.91
CA SER A 291 1.46 3.97 -22.99
C SER A 291 2.03 5.35 -22.60
N PRO A 292 2.53 6.17 -23.56
CA PRO A 292 3.06 7.50 -23.24
C PRO A 292 2.10 8.35 -22.40
N ALA A 293 0.79 8.28 -22.66
CA ALA A 293 -0.24 8.92 -21.86
C ALA A 293 -0.24 8.44 -20.40
N THR A 294 -0.13 7.13 -20.17
CA THR A 294 -0.08 6.55 -18.82
C THR A 294 1.14 7.01 -18.04
N ARG A 295 2.31 7.12 -18.67
CA ARG A 295 3.51 7.65 -18.03
C ARG A 295 3.35 9.12 -17.65
N LYS A 296 2.87 9.96 -18.56
CA LYS A 296 2.64 11.40 -18.30
C LYS A 296 1.66 11.64 -17.15
N PHE A 297 0.55 10.90 -17.14
CA PHE A 297 -0.42 10.99 -16.04
C PHE A 297 0.20 10.53 -14.71
N ALA A 298 0.94 9.41 -14.72
CA ALA A 298 1.61 8.90 -13.52
C ALA A 298 2.65 9.88 -12.95
N GLU A 299 3.42 10.55 -13.82
CA GLU A 299 4.35 11.61 -13.41
C GLU A 299 3.62 12.78 -12.73
N ALA A 300 2.48 13.21 -13.27
CA ALA A 300 1.65 14.26 -12.67
C ALA A 300 1.14 13.87 -11.27
N MET A 301 0.74 12.60 -11.11
CA MET A 301 0.29 12.04 -9.82
C MET A 301 1.44 11.92 -8.81
N GLN A 302 2.65 11.56 -9.25
CA GLN A 302 3.83 11.53 -8.36
C GLN A 302 4.19 12.92 -7.85
N SER A 303 4.11 13.97 -8.68
CA SER A 303 4.29 15.35 -8.24
C SER A 303 3.24 15.75 -7.20
N LEU A 304 1.97 15.38 -7.42
CA LEU A 304 0.89 15.62 -6.46
C LEU A 304 1.16 14.95 -5.10
N ALA A 305 1.61 13.69 -5.13
CA ALA A 305 1.90 12.89 -3.94
C ALA A 305 3.09 13.43 -3.13
N ARG A 306 4.08 14.02 -3.79
CA ARG A 306 5.24 14.66 -3.13
C ARG A 306 4.94 16.07 -2.59
N GLY A 307 3.74 16.59 -2.83
CA GLY A 307 3.37 17.96 -2.44
C GLY A 307 3.85 19.05 -3.40
N ASP A 308 4.40 18.69 -4.56
CA ASP A 308 4.78 19.64 -5.61
C ASP A 308 3.54 20.00 -6.46
N TYR A 309 2.67 20.79 -5.84
CA TYR A 309 1.35 21.10 -6.37
C TYR A 309 1.39 21.99 -7.61
N THR A 310 2.34 22.93 -7.68
CA THR A 310 2.52 23.80 -8.85
C THR A 310 2.89 22.97 -10.08
N ARG A 311 3.91 22.11 -9.96
CA ARG A 311 4.34 21.23 -11.06
C ARG A 311 3.25 20.23 -11.45
N SER A 312 2.56 19.66 -10.46
CA SER A 312 1.46 18.74 -10.72
C SER A 312 0.35 19.42 -11.53
N ALA A 313 -0.05 20.65 -11.19
CA ALA A 313 -1.06 21.40 -11.93
C ALA A 313 -0.68 21.63 -13.40
N GLU A 314 0.59 21.96 -13.68
CA GLU A 314 1.12 22.15 -15.03
C GLU A 314 1.13 20.82 -15.82
N GLN A 315 1.59 19.74 -15.20
CA GLN A 315 1.62 18.41 -15.83
C GLN A 315 0.21 17.89 -16.16
N LEU A 316 -0.76 18.13 -15.28
CA LEU A 316 -2.17 17.75 -15.49
C LEU A 316 -2.82 18.57 -16.61
N GLU A 317 -2.53 19.87 -16.71
CA GLU A 317 -2.97 20.70 -17.85
C GLU A 317 -2.36 20.22 -19.17
N ALA A 318 -1.05 19.99 -19.19
CA ALA A 318 -0.36 19.47 -20.37
C ALA A 318 -0.93 18.10 -20.79
N PHE A 319 -1.27 17.24 -19.84
CA PHE A 319 -1.91 15.96 -20.11
C PHE A 319 -3.30 16.12 -20.73
N SER A 320 -4.18 16.94 -20.15
CA SER A 320 -5.55 17.10 -20.67
C SER A 320 -5.58 17.77 -22.04
N VAL A 321 -4.64 18.67 -22.33
CA VAL A 321 -4.46 19.27 -23.66
C VAL A 321 -3.91 18.26 -24.67
N ALA A 322 -2.92 17.46 -24.30
CA ALA A 322 -2.29 16.50 -25.22
C ALA A 322 -3.14 15.25 -25.48
N HIS A 323 -4.05 14.91 -24.56
CA HIS A 323 -4.83 13.68 -24.59
C HIS A 323 -6.33 13.91 -24.34
N PRO A 324 -7.02 14.77 -25.12
CA PRO A 324 -8.40 15.20 -24.83
C PRO A 324 -9.44 14.08 -24.86
N GLY A 325 -9.15 12.97 -25.56
CA GLY A 325 -10.01 11.78 -25.65
C GLY A 325 -9.65 10.66 -24.66
N ASP A 326 -8.60 10.80 -23.85
CA ASP A 326 -8.28 9.81 -22.81
C ASP A 326 -9.30 9.92 -21.68
N ALA A 327 -9.79 8.79 -21.16
CA ALA A 327 -10.77 8.76 -20.08
C ALA A 327 -10.30 9.50 -18.81
N ARG A 328 -8.98 9.65 -18.64
CA ARG A 328 -8.37 10.38 -17.52
C ARG A 328 -8.26 11.88 -17.75
N ALA A 329 -8.57 12.40 -18.95
CA ALA A 329 -8.50 13.84 -19.21
C ALA A 329 -9.47 14.63 -18.32
N ASP A 330 -10.66 14.06 -18.07
CA ASP A 330 -11.68 14.61 -17.17
C ASP A 330 -11.16 14.69 -15.74
N GLU A 331 -10.52 13.61 -15.28
CA GLU A 331 -9.88 13.52 -13.97
C GLU A 331 -8.73 14.53 -13.85
N ALA A 332 -7.90 14.66 -14.89
CA ALA A 332 -6.77 15.58 -14.91
C ALA A 332 -7.20 17.04 -14.79
N ASP A 333 -8.26 17.43 -15.49
CA ASP A 333 -8.83 18.79 -15.40
C ASP A 333 -9.32 19.12 -13.99
N TYR A 334 -9.96 18.16 -13.31
CA TYR A 334 -10.40 18.32 -11.93
C TYR A 334 -9.22 18.36 -10.95
N LEU A 335 -8.31 17.39 -11.03
CA LEU A 335 -7.14 17.30 -10.16
C LEU A 335 -6.24 18.53 -10.27
N ARG A 336 -6.19 19.18 -11.45
CA ARG A 336 -5.49 20.46 -11.62
C ARG A 336 -6.07 21.54 -10.71
N ALA A 337 -7.40 21.65 -10.61
CA ALA A 337 -8.03 22.63 -9.73
C ALA A 337 -7.68 22.36 -8.26
N ILE A 338 -7.65 21.09 -7.84
CA ILE A 338 -7.22 20.67 -6.49
C ILE A 338 -5.75 21.02 -6.24
N ALA A 339 -4.87 20.73 -7.19
CA ALA A 339 -3.45 21.05 -7.08
C ALA A 339 -3.23 22.56 -6.92
N LEU A 340 -3.87 23.38 -7.76
CA LEU A 340 -3.81 24.85 -7.64
C LEU A 340 -4.34 25.34 -6.28
N GLN A 341 -5.42 24.75 -5.76
CA GLN A 341 -5.97 25.10 -4.46
C GLN A 341 -4.97 24.80 -3.34
N ARG A 342 -4.34 23.60 -3.36
CA ARG A 342 -3.33 23.20 -2.37
C ARG A 342 -2.04 24.00 -2.46
N ALA A 343 -1.73 24.53 -3.64
CA ALA A 343 -0.63 25.49 -3.85
C ALA A 343 -0.93 26.91 -3.32
N GLY A 344 -2.13 27.17 -2.79
CA GLY A 344 -2.55 28.51 -2.36
C GLY A 344 -2.97 29.45 -3.50
N ARG A 345 -3.03 28.96 -4.75
CA ARG A 345 -3.40 29.75 -5.94
C ARG A 345 -4.92 29.75 -6.13
N THR A 346 -5.63 30.31 -5.15
CA THR A 346 -7.10 30.23 -5.03
C THR A 346 -7.86 30.76 -6.25
N ALA A 347 -7.47 31.91 -6.79
CA ALA A 347 -8.10 32.48 -7.97
C ALA A 347 -7.98 31.58 -9.21
N GLU A 348 -6.81 30.98 -9.41
CA GLU A 348 -6.54 30.07 -10.52
C GLU A 348 -7.23 28.73 -10.34
N ALA A 349 -7.29 28.21 -9.11
CA ALA A 349 -8.05 27.02 -8.77
C ALA A 349 -9.53 27.21 -9.12
N ALA A 350 -10.12 28.35 -8.75
CA ALA A 350 -11.50 28.67 -9.09
C ALA A 350 -11.71 28.80 -10.60
N ALA A 351 -10.77 29.40 -11.33
CA ALA A 351 -10.82 29.49 -12.79
C ALA A 351 -10.68 28.10 -13.47
N ALA A 352 -9.81 27.22 -12.97
CA ALA A 352 -9.68 25.85 -13.43
C ALA A 352 -10.95 25.03 -13.16
N ALA A 353 -11.54 25.17 -11.98
CA ALA A 353 -12.79 24.51 -11.62
C ALA A 353 -13.97 24.96 -12.50
N ARG A 354 -14.09 26.26 -12.80
CA ARG A 354 -15.10 26.77 -13.75
C ARG A 354 -14.90 26.21 -15.16
N ARG A 355 -13.65 26.09 -15.63
CA ARG A 355 -13.33 25.44 -16.92
C ARG A 355 -13.74 23.96 -16.93
N TYR A 356 -13.46 23.22 -15.86
CA TYR A 356 -13.91 21.84 -15.71
C TYR A 356 -15.45 21.73 -15.79
N LEU A 357 -16.16 22.57 -15.04
CA LEU A 357 -17.64 22.59 -15.03
C LEU A 357 -18.24 22.91 -16.41
N ALA A 358 -17.60 23.80 -17.17
CA ALA A 358 -18.03 24.16 -18.52
C ALA A 358 -17.77 23.03 -19.53
N ARG A 359 -16.59 22.41 -19.49
CA ARG A 359 -16.22 21.33 -20.43
C ARG A 359 -16.92 20.01 -20.11
N ARG A 360 -17.16 19.72 -18.84
CA ARG A 360 -17.65 18.43 -18.34
C ARG A 360 -18.94 18.61 -17.52
N PRO A 361 -20.07 18.99 -18.14
CA PRO A 361 -21.32 19.28 -17.44
C PRO A 361 -21.89 18.07 -16.67
N LYS A 362 -21.51 16.85 -17.05
CA LYS A 362 -21.87 15.58 -16.40
C LYS A 362 -20.69 14.89 -15.70
N GLY A 363 -19.59 15.61 -15.44
CA GLY A 363 -18.41 15.05 -14.80
C GLY A 363 -18.67 14.59 -13.36
N ALA A 364 -17.98 13.52 -12.94
CA ALA A 364 -18.16 12.91 -11.62
C ALA A 364 -17.89 13.86 -10.44
N HIS A 365 -16.99 14.83 -10.62
CA HIS A 365 -16.53 15.76 -9.57
C HIS A 365 -17.21 17.13 -9.62
N ARG A 366 -18.39 17.22 -10.23
CA ARG A 366 -19.10 18.49 -10.44
C ARG A 366 -19.45 19.20 -9.13
N ALA A 367 -19.86 18.46 -8.10
CA ALA A 367 -20.25 19.04 -6.83
C ALA A 367 -19.05 19.66 -6.09
N GLU A 368 -17.91 18.99 -6.12
CA GLU A 368 -16.65 19.44 -5.56
C GLU A 368 -16.09 20.63 -6.34
N ALA A 369 -16.11 20.56 -7.68
CA ALA A 369 -15.64 21.65 -8.52
C ALA A 369 -16.46 22.94 -8.32
N LYS A 370 -17.78 22.86 -8.07
CA LYS A 370 -18.60 24.04 -7.72
C LYS A 370 -18.10 24.72 -6.44
N LYS A 371 -17.76 23.94 -5.41
CA LYS A 371 -17.21 24.47 -4.15
C LYS A 371 -15.89 25.21 -4.39
N ILE A 372 -15.00 24.64 -5.21
CA ILE A 372 -13.71 25.28 -5.56
C ILE A 372 -13.93 26.54 -6.40
N ALA A 373 -14.93 26.51 -7.29
CA ALA A 373 -15.29 27.65 -8.14
C ALA A 373 -15.90 28.82 -7.35
N GLY A 374 -16.37 28.59 -6.12
CA GLY A 374 -17.07 29.57 -5.29
C GLY A 374 -18.55 29.74 -5.64
N ASN A 375 -19.18 28.72 -6.23
CA ASN A 375 -20.57 28.73 -6.68
C ASN A 375 -21.51 27.93 -5.78
#